data_AF-A0A7J6UMX9-F1
#
_entry.id   AF-A0A7J6UMX9-F1
#
_cell.length_a   1.000
_cell.length_b   1.000
_cell.length_c   1.000
_cell.angle_alpha   90.00
_cell.angle_beta   90.00
_cell.angle_gamma   90.00
#
_symmetry.space_group_name_H-M   'P 1'
#
loop_
_entity.id
_entity.type
_entity.pdbx_description
1 polymer ?
#
loop_
_entity_poly.entity_id
_entity_poly.type
_entity_poly.pdbx_seq_one_letter_code
_entity_poly.pdbx_strand_id
1 'polypeptide(L)'
;MAELDHIVVAVENLEDSIGAYEEATGVRPVVGGSHGGRGTRNALLALGPQLYLELLARDHSQANGEHPAWLGAMDYAPGLGRLTTFCVRVPSEDVDDRFKHCSRRKVDGS
;
A
#
# COMPACT_ATOMS: atom_id res chain seq x y z
N MET A 1 -12.07 -17.81 1.75
CA MET A 1 -12.42 -16.61 2.55
C MET A 1 -11.63 -15.44 1.99
N ALA A 2 -12.00 -14.18 2.23
CA ALA A 2 -11.14 -13.05 1.82
C ALA A 2 -10.03 -12.88 2.88
N GLU A 3 -8.78 -12.68 2.46
CA GLU A 3 -7.59 -12.69 3.33
C GLU A 3 -6.80 -11.39 3.17
N LEU A 4 -6.31 -10.80 4.27
CA LEU A 4 -5.50 -9.60 4.20
C LEU A 4 -4.19 -9.89 3.46
N ASP A 5 -3.91 -9.12 2.41
CA ASP A 5 -2.76 -9.32 1.53
C ASP A 5 -1.62 -8.36 1.88
N HIS A 6 -1.93 -7.07 1.97
CA HIS A 6 -0.96 -6.07 2.38
C HIS A 6 -1.59 -4.81 2.93
N ILE A 7 -0.76 -4.07 3.65
CA ILE A 7 -1.07 -2.78 4.23
C ILE A 7 -0.20 -1.72 3.55
N VAL A 8 -0.81 -0.64 3.06
CA VAL A 8 -0.09 0.43 2.36
C VAL A 8 0.13 1.62 3.29
N VAL A 9 1.38 2.04 3.44
CA VAL A 9 1.78 3.23 4.19
C VAL A 9 2.41 4.23 3.23
N ALA A 10 1.79 5.40 3.11
CA ALA A 10 2.39 6.51 2.38
C ALA A 10 3.56 7.08 3.17
N VAL A 11 4.68 7.29 2.50
CA VAL A 11 5.90 7.88 3.06
C VAL A 11 6.46 8.95 2.13
N GLU A 12 7.08 9.98 2.72
CA GLU A 12 7.58 11.14 1.98
C GLU A 12 8.83 10.82 1.16
N ASN A 13 9.80 10.17 1.80
CA ASN A 13 11.03 9.70 1.18
C ASN A 13 11.14 8.19 1.40
N LEU A 14 11.32 7.43 0.30
CA LEU A 14 11.35 5.98 0.38
C LEU A 14 12.64 5.48 1.04
N GLU A 15 13.77 6.07 0.69
CA GLU A 15 15.09 5.70 1.20
C GLU A 15 15.21 5.92 2.72
N ASP A 16 14.79 7.10 3.20
CA ASP A 16 14.80 7.43 4.63
C ASP A 16 13.88 6.48 5.41
N SER A 17 12.71 6.18 4.83
CA SER A 17 11.75 5.27 5.44
C SER A 17 12.26 3.83 5.47
N ILE A 18 12.97 3.36 4.44
CA ILE A 18 13.60 2.04 4.46
C ILE A 18 14.53 1.92 5.66
N GLY A 19 15.38 2.92 5.91
CA GLY A 19 16.28 2.93 7.06
C GLY A 19 15.54 2.98 8.39
N ALA A 20 14.53 3.85 8.52
CA ALA A 20 13.75 3.98 9.74
C ALA A 20 12.98 2.69 10.10
N TYR A 21 12.40 2.00 9.11
CA TYR A 21 11.71 0.73 9.34
C TYR A 21 12.68 -0.42 9.62
N GLU A 22 13.86 -0.44 8.97
CA GLU A 22 14.92 -1.39 9.29
C GLU A 22 15.36 -1.25 10.75
N GLU A 23 15.59 -0.03 11.22
CA GLU A 23 15.97 0.24 12.62
C GLU A 23 14.85 -0.16 13.60
N ALA A 24 13.60 0.19 13.29
CA ALA A 24 12.48 -0.07 14.19
C ALA A 24 12.07 -1.54 14.27
N THR A 25 12.25 -2.31 13.19
CA THR A 25 11.74 -3.69 13.09
C THR A 25 12.82 -4.76 13.03
N GLY A 26 14.07 -4.38 12.75
CA GLY A 26 15.17 -5.31 12.48
C GLY A 26 15.09 -5.98 11.09
N VAL A 27 14.11 -5.63 10.26
CA VAL A 27 13.91 -6.17 8.91
C VAL A 27 13.95 -5.04 7.91
N ARG A 28 14.88 -5.13 6.95
CA ARG A 28 15.03 -4.12 5.90
C ARG A 28 13.94 -4.26 4.83
N PRO A 29 13.13 -3.23 4.57
CA PRO A 29 12.26 -3.24 3.40
C PRO A 29 13.06 -3.35 2.10
N VAL A 30 12.57 -4.15 1.16
CA VAL A 30 13.20 -4.36 -0.15
C VAL A 30 12.53 -3.47 -1.18
N VAL A 31 13.30 -2.73 -1.97
CA VAL A 31 12.76 -1.90 -3.05
C VAL A 31 11.99 -2.81 -4.03
N GLY A 32 10.72 -2.49 -4.26
CA GLY A 32 9.88 -3.21 -5.22
C GLY A 32 10.10 -2.65 -6.63
N GLY A 33 9.63 -1.42 -6.86
CA GLY A 33 9.87 -0.73 -8.11
C GLY A 33 9.05 0.55 -8.29
N SER A 34 9.10 1.08 -9.51
CA SER A 34 8.34 2.25 -9.94
C SER A 34 7.03 1.84 -10.60
N HIS A 35 5.95 2.51 -10.23
CA HIS A 35 4.63 2.40 -10.85
C HIS A 35 4.53 3.40 -12.00
N GLY A 36 5.01 3.02 -13.18
CA GLY A 36 5.02 3.86 -14.37
C GLY A 36 3.63 4.41 -14.74
N GLY A 37 3.54 5.72 -14.98
CA GLY A 37 2.30 6.42 -15.28
C GLY A 37 1.42 6.67 -14.05
N ARG A 38 1.81 6.20 -12.86
CA ARG A 38 1.10 6.41 -11.59
C ARG A 38 1.87 7.32 -10.63
N GLY A 39 3.12 7.68 -10.96
CA GLY A 39 3.93 8.64 -10.20
C GLY A 39 4.36 8.18 -8.81
N THR A 40 4.29 6.87 -8.52
CA THR A 40 4.68 6.30 -7.23
C THR A 40 5.72 5.21 -7.40
N ARG A 41 6.45 4.93 -6.33
CA ARG A 41 7.39 3.81 -6.20
C ARG A 41 7.26 3.19 -4.81
N ASN A 42 7.67 1.94 -4.65
CA ASN A 42 7.46 1.24 -3.39
C ASN A 42 8.67 0.47 -2.86
N ALA A 43 8.58 0.12 -1.58
CA ALA A 43 9.40 -0.87 -0.91
C ALA A 43 8.53 -1.77 -0.04
N LEU A 44 8.90 -3.04 0.06
CA LEU A 44 8.10 -4.08 0.69
C LEU A 44 8.79 -4.62 1.93
N LEU A 45 8.07 -4.69 3.04
CA LEU A 45 8.53 -5.33 4.28
C LEU A 45 7.61 -6.52 4.59
N ALA A 46 8.19 -7.71 4.67
CA ALA A 46 7.43 -8.92 4.97
C ALA A 46 6.95 -8.92 6.43
N LEU A 47 5.66 -9.19 6.64
CA LEU A 47 5.05 -9.42 7.96
C LEU A 47 4.71 -10.90 8.19
N GLY A 48 4.84 -11.72 7.15
CA GLY A 48 4.63 -13.16 7.17
C GLY A 48 4.72 -13.75 5.75
N PRO A 49 4.40 -15.04 5.58
CA PRO A 49 4.53 -15.73 4.29
C PRO A 49 3.67 -15.15 3.16
N GLN A 50 2.54 -14.52 3.50
CA GLN A 50 1.57 -13.99 2.54
C GLN A 50 1.04 -12.60 2.91
N LEU A 51 1.76 -11.89 3.79
CA LEU A 51 1.37 -10.57 4.29
C LEU A 51 2.59 -9.64 4.30
N TYR A 52 2.43 -8.42 3.78
CA TYR A 52 3.50 -7.43 3.78
C TYR A 52 3.00 -6.00 4.02
N LEU A 53 3.92 -5.13 4.42
CA LEU A 53 3.77 -3.69 4.42
C LEU A 53 4.32 -3.14 3.09
N GLU A 54 3.53 -2.35 2.38
CA GLU A 54 3.97 -1.57 1.22
C GLU A 54 4.23 -0.13 1.65
N LEU A 55 5.50 0.26 1.67
CA LEU A 55 5.89 1.66 1.77
C LEU A 55 5.72 2.28 0.39
N LEU A 56 4.87 3.30 0.26
CA LEU A 56 4.55 3.94 -1.01
C LEU A 56 4.99 5.41 -0.98
N ALA A 57 5.86 5.80 -1.90
CA ALA A 57 6.38 7.15 -2.01
C ALA A 57 6.19 7.71 -3.43
N ARG A 58 6.35 9.03 -3.58
CA ARG A 58 6.38 9.67 -4.90
C ARG A 58 7.61 9.21 -5.67
N ASP A 59 7.43 8.93 -6.96
CA ASP A 59 8.53 8.67 -7.87
C ASP A 59 8.89 9.93 -8.65
N HIS A 60 9.92 10.64 -8.17
CA HIS A 60 10.40 11.87 -8.78
C HIS A 60 11.08 11.69 -10.14
N SER A 61 11.38 10.45 -10.55
CA SER A 61 11.94 10.16 -11.88
C SER A 61 10.87 10.20 -12.98
N GLN A 62 9.60 10.06 -12.62
CA GLN A 62 8.49 10.21 -13.56
C GLN A 62 8.18 11.69 -13.69
N ALA A 63 8.28 12.23 -14.91
CA ALA A 63 7.90 13.61 -15.22
C ALA A 63 6.52 13.87 -14.63
N ASN A 64 6.37 14.93 -13.80
CA ASN A 64 5.18 15.30 -13.02
C ASN A 64 3.88 14.87 -13.71
N GLY A 65 3.50 13.60 -13.54
CA GLY A 65 2.24 13.10 -14.03
C GLY A 65 1.20 13.78 -13.17
N GLU A 66 0.20 14.39 -13.81
CA GLU A 66 -0.94 15.06 -13.19
C GLU A 66 -1.81 14.08 -12.39
N HIS A 67 -1.23 13.36 -11.43
CA HIS A 67 -1.90 12.33 -10.65
C HIS A 67 -1.71 12.63 -9.17
N PRO A 68 -2.48 13.59 -8.63
CA PRO A 68 -2.39 13.99 -7.23
C PRO A 68 -2.75 12.87 -6.23
N ALA A 69 -3.29 11.73 -6.68
CA ALA A 69 -4.12 10.91 -5.80
C ALA A 69 -4.12 9.40 -6.11
N TRP A 70 -2.99 8.79 -6.52
CA TRP A 70 -2.93 7.32 -6.53
C TRP A 70 -3.24 6.79 -5.12
N LEU A 71 -4.39 6.15 -4.93
CA LEU A 71 -4.97 5.71 -3.64
C LEU A 71 -5.18 6.82 -2.59
N GLY A 72 -5.21 8.10 -2.97
CA GLY A 72 -5.16 9.21 -2.00
C GLY A 72 -3.88 9.24 -1.16
N ALA A 73 -2.89 8.42 -1.52
CA ALA A 73 -1.65 8.23 -0.77
C ALA A 73 -0.77 9.47 -0.77
N MET A 74 -0.94 10.35 -1.76
CA MET A 74 -0.06 11.51 -1.98
C MET A 74 -0.69 12.84 -1.53
N ASP A 75 -1.84 12.77 -0.86
CA ASP A 75 -2.66 13.92 -0.43
C ASP A 75 -2.59 14.10 1.10
N TYR A 76 -1.38 14.14 1.66
CA TYR A 76 -1.13 14.26 3.11
C TYR A 76 -0.20 15.43 3.46
N ALA A 77 -0.37 15.95 4.68
CA ALA A 77 0.49 17.00 5.23
C ALA A 77 1.92 16.44 5.49
N PRO A 78 2.98 17.22 5.24
CA PRO A 78 4.37 16.78 5.40
C PRO A 78 4.66 16.20 6.80
N GLY A 79 5.55 15.21 6.87
CA GLY A 79 6.16 14.77 8.14
C GLY A 79 5.49 13.63 8.93
N LEU A 80 4.41 13.02 8.46
CA LEU A 80 3.83 11.82 9.10
C LEU A 80 3.54 10.73 8.06
N GLY A 81 4.23 9.59 8.18
CA GLY A 81 3.85 8.39 7.46
C GLY A 81 2.45 7.94 7.88
N ARG A 82 1.55 7.72 6.92
CA ARG A 82 0.13 7.42 7.20
C ARG A 82 -0.26 6.08 6.59
N LEU A 83 -0.90 5.24 7.41
CA LEU A 83 -1.69 4.12 6.93
C LEU A 83 -2.72 4.62 5.93
N THR A 84 -2.53 4.32 4.65
CA THR A 84 -3.35 4.87 3.57
C THR A 84 -4.51 3.93 3.25
N THR A 85 -4.21 2.66 3.04
CA THR A 85 -5.19 1.65 2.66
C THR A 85 -4.69 0.24 3.00
N PHE A 86 -5.54 -0.75 2.77
CA PHE A 86 -5.22 -2.16 2.84
C PHE A 86 -5.82 -2.90 1.64
N CYS A 87 -5.17 -3.99 1.25
CA CYS A 87 -5.60 -4.83 0.14
C CYS A 87 -5.92 -6.23 0.65
N VAL A 88 -6.93 -6.83 0.04
CA VAL A 88 -7.43 -8.15 0.44
C VAL A 88 -7.35 -9.08 -0.77
N ARG A 89 -6.69 -10.21 -0.60
CA ARG A 89 -6.65 -11.30 -1.57
C ARG A 89 -7.94 -12.09 -1.48
N VAL A 90 -8.53 -12.38 -2.63
CA VAL A 90 -9.65 -13.31 -2.74
C VAL A 90 -9.20 -14.57 -3.49
N PRO A 91 -9.52 -15.77 -2.99
CA PRO A 91 -9.06 -17.02 -3.59
C PRO A 91 -9.81 -17.41 -4.87
N SER A 92 -10.86 -16.70 -5.27
CA SER A 92 -11.52 -16.92 -6.56
C SER A 92 -10.76 -16.20 -7.66
N GLU A 93 -10.61 -16.85 -8.82
CA GLU A 93 -9.98 -16.27 -10.02
C GLU A 93 -10.75 -15.07 -10.59
N ASP A 94 -11.98 -14.84 -10.11
CA ASP A 94 -12.84 -13.75 -10.51
C ASP A 94 -13.19 -12.85 -9.30
N VAL A 95 -12.67 -11.62 -9.33
CA VAL A 95 -12.94 -10.55 -8.36
C VAL A 95 -14.38 -10.02 -8.52
N ASP A 96 -14.90 -9.99 -9.75
CA ASP A 96 -16.24 -9.51 -10.08
C ASP A 96 -17.32 -10.44 -9.53
N ASP A 97 -17.07 -11.75 -9.55
CA ASP A 97 -17.95 -12.74 -8.95
C ASP A 97 -18.08 -12.57 -7.43
N ARG A 98 -17.05 -12.03 -6.76
CA ARG A 98 -17.17 -11.69 -5.34
C ARG A 98 -17.90 -10.40 -5.06
N PHE A 99 -17.76 -9.38 -5.92
CA PHE A 99 -18.57 -8.16 -5.79
C PHE A 99 -20.07 -8.46 -5.86
N LYS A 100 -20.50 -9.42 -6.70
CA LYS A 100 -21.90 -9.87 -6.77
C LYS A 100 -22.42 -10.49 -5.46
N HIS A 101 -21.53 -11.06 -4.64
CA HIS A 101 -21.84 -11.68 -3.35
C HIS A 101 -21.71 -10.71 -2.16
N CYS A 102 -21.17 -9.51 -2.36
CA CYS A 102 -21.25 -8.40 -1.41
C CYS A 102 -22.70 -7.89 -1.34
N SER A 103 -23.57 -8.71 -0.76
CA SER A 103 -24.91 -8.28 -0.34
C SER A 103 -24.79 -7.29 0.83
N ARG A 104 -25.73 -6.33 0.92
CA ARG A 104 -25.85 -5.30 1.97
C ARG A 104 -26.08 -5.88 3.38
N ARG A 105 -25.27 -6.84 3.82
CA ARG A 105 -25.19 -7.19 5.23
C ARG A 105 -24.51 -6.02 5.91
N LYS A 106 -25.29 -5.29 6.71
CA LYS A 106 -24.71 -4.43 7.75
C LYS A 106 -23.76 -5.31 8.55
N VAL A 107 -22.63 -4.75 8.95
CA VAL A 107 -21.79 -5.41 9.93
C VAL A 107 -22.64 -5.52 11.19
N ASP A 108 -23.03 -6.73 11.56
CA ASP A 108 -23.87 -6.96 12.73
C ASP A 108 -23.06 -6.56 13.98
N GLY A 109 -23.41 -5.43 14.61
CA GLY A 109 -22.81 -5.01 15.88
C GLY A 109 -22.31 -3.56 15.96
N SER A 110 -23.15 -2.58 15.60
CA SER A 110 -23.00 -1.17 16.01
C SER A 110 -24.29 -0.66 16.65
#